data_AF-V3ZUN9-F1
#
_entry.id   AF-V3ZUN9-F1
#
_cell.length_a   1.000
_cell.length_b   1.000
_cell.length_c   1.000
_cell.angle_alpha   90.00
_cell.angle_beta   90.00
_cell.angle_gamma   90.00
#
_symmetry.space_group_name_H-M   'P 1'
#
loop_
_entity.id
_entity.type
_entity.pdbx_description
1 polymer ?
#
loop_
_entity_poly.entity_id
_entity_poly.type
_entity_poly.pdbx_seq_one_letter_code
_entity_poly.pdbx_strand_id
1 'polypeptide(L)'
;MKLKKLVLIGGPNDGVITPWQSSQFGFYNKNGTVVEMRKEPWYTDDCFGLKSLDSRKAIHTHTVPGVEHVHWYNTKPVYEKYILPYLT
;
A
#
# COMPACT_ATOMS: atom_id res chain seq x y z
N MET A 1 3.03 -20.25 -9.03
CA MET A 1 2.26 -19.67 -7.90
C MET A 1 1.72 -18.32 -8.35
N LYS A 2 0.42 -18.01 -8.18
CA LYS A 2 -0.16 -16.70 -8.53
C LYS A 2 -0.61 -15.99 -7.26
N LEU A 3 -0.19 -14.75 -7.06
CA LEU A 3 -0.61 -13.94 -5.90
C LEU A 3 -2.13 -13.78 -5.92
N LYS A 4 -2.83 -14.14 -4.84
CA LYS A 4 -4.31 -14.08 -4.77
C LYS A 4 -4.80 -12.69 -4.38
N LYS A 5 -4.19 -12.08 -3.37
CA LYS A 5 -4.50 -10.73 -2.84
C LYS A 5 -3.18 -10.01 -2.55
N LEU A 6 -3.15 -8.69 -2.78
CA LEU A 6 -2.09 -7.78 -2.38
C LEU A 6 -2.71 -6.78 -1.40
N VAL A 7 -2.30 -6.82 -0.13
CA VAL A 7 -2.85 -5.94 0.91
C VAL A 7 -1.79 -4.90 1.25
N LEU A 8 -2.09 -3.64 0.98
CA LEU A 8 -1.21 -2.48 1.16
C LEU A 8 -1.71 -1.70 2.37
N ILE A 9 -0.92 -1.67 3.45
CA ILE A 9 -1.26 -1.01 4.71
C ILE A 9 -0.20 0.04 4.99
N GLY A 10 -0.63 1.25 5.31
CA GLY A 10 0.26 2.34 5.71
C GLY A 10 -0.52 3.60 6.05
N GLY A 11 0.16 4.69 6.36
CA GLY A 11 -0.54 5.91 6.75
C GLY A 11 0.36 7.11 7.01
N PRO A 12 -0.25 8.30 7.11
CA PRO A 12 0.47 9.57 7.14
C PRO A 12 1.35 9.78 8.38
N ASN A 13 1.07 9.09 9.48
CA ASN A 13 1.78 9.23 10.75
C ASN A 13 2.90 8.20 10.93
N ASP A 14 3.23 7.40 9.91
CA ASP A 14 4.27 6.36 9.99
C ASP A 14 5.61 6.95 10.49
N GLY A 15 6.03 8.11 9.94
CA GLY A 15 7.19 8.84 10.44
C GLY A 15 8.56 8.26 10.09
N VAL A 16 8.62 7.10 9.41
CA VAL A 16 9.88 6.48 8.93
C VAL A 16 9.86 6.32 7.42
N ILE A 17 8.83 5.69 6.86
CA ILE A 17 8.66 5.52 5.41
C ILE A 17 8.35 6.87 4.77
N THR A 18 9.21 7.30 3.84
CA THR A 18 9.13 8.61 3.18
C THR A 18 9.23 8.48 1.66
N PRO A 19 8.21 8.87 0.87
CA PRO A 19 6.90 9.33 1.33
C PRO A 19 6.12 8.14 1.93
N TRP A 20 5.23 8.37 2.91
CA TRP A 20 4.47 7.29 3.53
C TRP A 20 3.63 6.50 2.52
N GLN A 21 3.22 7.16 1.43
CA GLN A 21 2.52 6.56 0.28
C GLN A 21 3.33 5.46 -0.42
N SER A 22 4.64 5.34 -0.16
CA SER A 22 5.47 4.24 -0.68
C SER A 22 4.95 2.87 -0.24
N SER A 23 4.36 2.78 0.96
CA SER A 23 3.61 1.59 1.42
C SER A 23 2.42 1.19 0.52
N GLN A 24 1.97 2.11 -0.33
CA GLN A 24 0.86 1.98 -1.26
C GLN A 24 1.29 2.25 -2.71
N PHE A 25 2.58 2.03 -3.03
CA PHE A 25 3.17 2.21 -4.36
C PHE A 25 3.12 3.66 -4.90
N GLY A 26 2.89 4.65 -4.04
CA GLY A 26 3.06 6.07 -4.41
C GLY A 26 4.50 6.54 -4.16
N PHE A 27 5.04 7.39 -5.03
CA PHE A 27 6.41 7.89 -4.89
C PHE A 27 6.57 9.32 -5.41
N TYR A 28 7.71 9.95 -5.11
CA TYR A 28 8.01 11.29 -5.61
C TYR A 28 8.28 11.29 -7.12
N ASN A 29 7.72 12.27 -7.82
CA ASN A 29 8.18 12.64 -9.15
C ASN A 29 9.40 13.57 -9.09
N LYS A 30 9.89 13.99 -10.25
CA LYS A 30 11.05 14.90 -10.39
C LYS A 30 10.87 16.26 -9.68
N ASN A 31 9.64 16.67 -9.42
CA ASN A 31 9.30 17.92 -8.74
C ASN A 31 9.10 17.72 -7.23
N GLY A 32 9.39 16.54 -6.69
CA GLY A 32 9.16 16.21 -5.27
C GLY A 32 7.68 16.08 -4.89
N THR A 33 6.77 16.01 -5.87
CA THR A 33 5.34 15.77 -5.62
C THR A 33 5.09 14.27 -5.57
N VAL A 34 4.33 13.81 -4.58
CA VAL A 34 3.94 12.39 -4.52
C VAL A 34 2.91 12.09 -5.61
N VAL A 35 3.23 11.09 -6.43
CA VAL A 35 2.39 10.54 -7.49
C VAL A 35 1.87 9.18 -7.04
N GLU A 36 0.59 8.93 -7.27
CA GLU A 36 -0.07 7.68 -6.92
C GLU A 36 0.28 6.57 -7.92
N MET A 37 0.32 5.32 -7.44
CA MET A 37 0.57 4.10 -8.22
C MET A 37 -0.09 4.09 -9.61
N ARG A 38 -1.37 4.46 -9.71
CA ARG A 38 -2.15 4.36 -10.96
C ARG A 38 -1.76 5.36 -12.06
N LYS A 39 -0.93 6.35 -11.72
CA LYS A 39 -0.44 7.38 -12.64
C LYS A 39 0.98 7.08 -13.14
N GLU A 40 1.60 6.02 -12.65
CA GLU A 40 2.97 5.68 -12.96
C GLU A 40 3.08 4.80 -14.22
N PRO A 41 4.11 5.01 -15.08
CA PRO A 41 4.27 4.23 -16.31
C PRO A 41 4.37 2.72 -16.06
N TRP A 42 5.10 2.31 -15.02
CA TRP A 42 5.25 0.90 -14.67
C TRP A 42 3.94 0.23 -14.24
N TYR A 43 2.95 1.03 -13.80
CA TYR A 43 1.60 0.55 -13.56
C TYR A 43 0.80 0.49 -14.86
N THR A 44 0.82 1.54 -15.68
CA THR A 44 0.05 1.59 -16.93
C THR A 44 0.47 0.50 -17.91
N ASP A 45 1.76 0.21 -17.94
CA ASP A 45 2.41 -0.81 -18.77
C ASP A 45 2.36 -2.21 -18.14
N ASP A 46 1.79 -2.32 -16.93
CA ASP A 46 1.64 -3.55 -16.16
C ASP A 46 2.95 -4.33 -15.98
N CYS A 47 4.08 -3.62 -15.82
CA CYS A 47 5.43 -4.19 -15.89
C CYS A 47 5.65 -5.39 -14.95
N PHE A 48 4.93 -5.43 -13.83
CA PHE A 48 5.01 -6.50 -12.84
C PHE A 48 3.62 -6.90 -12.30
N GLY A 49 2.58 -6.70 -13.10
CA GLY A 49 1.26 -7.26 -12.84
C GLY A 49 0.36 -6.47 -11.87
N LEU A 50 0.72 -5.24 -11.47
CA LEU A 50 -0.14 -4.44 -10.58
C LEU A 50 -1.46 -4.04 -11.23
N LYS A 51 -1.48 -3.67 -12.51
CA LYS A 51 -2.71 -3.36 -13.24
C LYS A 51 -3.53 -4.63 -13.48
N SER A 52 -2.86 -5.76 -13.72
CA SER A 52 -3.50 -7.09 -13.73
C SER A 52 -4.11 -7.47 -12.37
N LEU A 53 -3.48 -7.12 -11.25
CA LEU A 53 -4.02 -7.36 -9.91
C LEU A 53 -5.19 -6.42 -9.60
N ASP A 54 -5.08 -5.13 -9.96
CA ASP A 54 -6.11 -4.12 -9.71
C ASP A 54 -7.38 -4.42 -10.52
N SER A 55 -7.24 -4.79 -11.81
CA SER A 55 -8.38 -5.10 -12.69
C SER A 55 -9.26 -6.26 -12.17
N ARG A 56 -8.65 -7.22 -11.48
CA ARG A 56 -9.37 -8.34 -10.82
C ARG A 56 -9.68 -8.08 -9.34
N LYS A 57 -9.58 -6.83 -8.88
CA LYS A 57 -9.89 -6.38 -7.51
C LYS A 57 -9.10 -7.11 -6.42
N ALA A 58 -7.85 -7.47 -6.73
CA ALA A 58 -6.98 -8.19 -5.79
C ALA A 58 -6.10 -7.26 -4.95
N ILE A 59 -6.02 -5.97 -5.28
CA ILE A 59 -5.33 -4.97 -4.46
C ILE A 59 -6.32 -4.42 -3.43
N HIS A 60 -5.95 -4.50 -2.15
CA HIS A 60 -6.69 -3.90 -1.04
C HIS A 60 -5.80 -2.87 -0.35
N THR A 61 -6.23 -1.62 -0.33
CA THR A 61 -5.47 -0.51 0.26
C THR A 61 -6.13 -0.04 1.54
N HIS A 62 -5.35 0.03 2.63
CA HIS A 62 -5.77 0.54 3.93
C HIS A 62 -4.87 1.71 4.33
N THR A 63 -5.44 2.92 4.32
CA THR A 63 -4.78 4.13 4.81
C THR A 63 -5.22 4.39 6.25
N VAL A 64 -4.31 4.23 7.21
CA VAL A 64 -4.62 4.30 8.64
C VAL A 64 -3.87 5.47 9.29
N PRO A 65 -4.55 6.56 9.67
CA PRO A 65 -3.91 7.65 10.39
C PRO A 65 -3.58 7.28 11.85
N GLY A 66 -2.66 8.01 12.46
CA GLY A 66 -2.32 7.89 13.88
C GLY A 66 -1.48 6.68 14.27
N VAL A 67 -0.93 5.93 13.31
CA VAL A 67 -0.04 4.80 13.57
C VAL A 67 1.38 5.16 13.17
N GLU A 68 2.28 5.20 14.15
CA GLU A 68 3.73 5.35 13.93
C GLU A 68 4.34 4.04 13.43
N HIS A 69 5.50 4.12 12.78
CA HIS A 69 6.13 2.98 12.11
C HIS A 69 6.30 1.75 13.02
N VAL A 70 6.77 1.99 14.25
CA VAL A 70 6.99 0.94 15.25
C VAL A 70 5.70 0.32 15.77
N HIS A 71 4.55 0.93 15.50
CA HIS A 71 3.25 0.49 15.99
C HIS A 71 2.45 -0.37 14.98
N TRP A 72 2.86 -0.44 13.71
CA TRP A 72 2.14 -1.24 12.70
C TRP A 72 2.03 -2.72 13.05
N TYR A 73 3.09 -3.31 13.59
CA TYR A 73 3.17 -4.75 13.88
C TYR A 73 2.75 -5.13 15.30
N ASN A 74 2.49 -4.17 16.20
CA ASN A 74 2.14 -4.43 17.60
C ASN A 74 0.81 -3.77 18.05
N THR A 75 0.10 -3.08 17.16
CA THR A 75 -1.19 -2.46 17.47
C THR A 75 -2.33 -3.44 17.17
N LYS A 76 -3.01 -3.92 18.22
CA LYS A 76 -4.12 -4.88 18.10
C LYS A 76 -5.23 -4.43 17.12
N PRO A 77 -5.74 -3.19 17.18
CA PRO A 77 -6.71 -2.70 16.18
C PRO A 77 -6.21 -2.76 14.73
N VAL A 78 -4.91 -2.57 14.48
CA VAL A 78 -4.34 -2.68 13.12
C VAL A 78 -4.42 -4.12 12.65
N TYR A 79 -4.01 -5.07 13.49
CA TYR A 79 -4.08 -6.49 13.19
C TYR A 79 -5.52 -6.95 12.91
N GLU A 80 -6.45 -6.68 13.84
CA GLU A 80 -7.82 -7.19 13.76
C GLU A 80 -8.58 -6.63 12.56
N LYS A 81 -8.35 -5.36 12.20
CA LYS A 81 -9.10 -4.69 11.13
C LYS A 81 -8.47 -4.86 9.74
N TYR A 82 -7.14 -4.85 9.64
CA TYR A 82 -6.46 -4.71 8.35
C TYR A 82 -5.62 -5.93 7.94
N ILE A 83 -5.34 -6.86 8.86
CA ILE A 83 -4.54 -8.07 8.58
C ILE A 83 -5.40 -9.32 8.71
N LEU A 84 -6.05 -9.54 9.85
CA LEU A 84 -6.82 -10.74 10.16
C LEU A 84 -7.86 -11.13 9.08
N PRO A 85 -8.61 -10.20 8.46
CA PRO A 85 -9.59 -10.55 7.42
C PRO A 85 -8.99 -11.19 6.15
N TYR A 86 -7.66 -11.16 6.00
CA TYR A 86 -6.95 -11.71 4.84
C TYR A 86 -6.17 -13.00 5.15
N LEU A 87 -6.15 -13.44 6.41
CA LEU A 87 -5.42 -14.64 6.86
C LEU A 87 -6.26 -15.94 6.80
N THR A 88 -7.50 -15.84 6.34
CA THR A 88 -8.44 -16.95 6.12
C THR A 88 -8.64 -17.19 4.62
#